data_AF-A0A803R945-F1
#
_entry.id   AF-A0A803R945-F1
#
_cell.length_a   1.000
_cell.length_b   1.000
_cell.length_c   1.000
_cell.angle_alpha   90.00
_cell.angle_beta   90.00
_cell.angle_gamma   90.00
#
_symmetry.space_group_name_H-M   'P 1'
#
loop_
_entity.id
_entity.type
_entity.pdbx_description
1 polymer ?
#
loop_
_entity_poly.entity_id
_entity_poly.type
_entity_poly.pdbx_seq_one_letter_code
_entity_poly.pdbx_strand_id
1 'polypeptide(L)'
;MNENGRQADFVLCVGDDRSDEDMFEIIGSAMSSGVLSNNSSVFACTVGQKPSKAKYYLDDTAEVINMLEALAEESDCAPLEFGTVSHA
;
A
#
# COMPACT_ATOMS: atom_id res chain seq x y z
N MET A 1 16.68 -8.88 11.70
CA MET A 1 17.14 -7.81 10.81
C MET A 1 16.25 -6.61 11.04
N ASN A 2 16.77 -5.54 11.65
CA ASN A 2 16.07 -4.26 11.75
C ASN A 2 16.86 -3.30 10.87
N GLU A 3 16.41 -3.14 9.64
CA GLU A 3 16.88 -2.11 8.74
C GLU A 3 16.37 -0.74 9.24
N ASN A 4 17.22 -0.08 10.02
CA ASN A 4 17.27 1.36 10.28
C ASN A 4 15.92 2.11 10.41
N GLY A 5 15.06 1.73 11.36
CA GLY A 5 14.07 2.63 11.99
C GLY A 5 13.11 3.41 11.07
N ARG A 6 13.02 3.04 9.79
CA ARG A 6 12.20 3.74 8.81
C ARG A 6 10.82 3.14 8.88
N GLN A 7 9.89 3.88 9.47
CA GLN A 7 8.48 3.49 9.49
C GLN A 7 7.93 3.50 8.06
N ALA A 8 7.08 2.54 7.73
CA ALA A 8 6.40 2.51 6.45
C ALA A 8 5.52 3.75 6.30
N ASP A 9 5.75 4.52 5.23
CA ASP A 9 4.96 5.71 4.87
C ASP A 9 3.76 5.36 3.96
N PHE A 10 3.73 4.15 3.43
CA PHE A 10 2.63 3.57 2.65
C PHE A 10 2.39 2.11 3.07
N VAL A 11 1.14 1.72 3.22
CA VAL A 11 0.72 0.34 3.55
C VAL A 11 -0.47 -0.05 2.68
N LEU A 12 -0.30 -1.09 1.87
CA LEU A 12 -1.37 -1.74 1.12
C LEU A 12 -1.60 -3.13 1.68
N CYS A 13 -2.86 -3.45 1.99
CA CYS A 13 -3.30 -4.76 2.48
C CYS A 13 -4.50 -5.20 1.66
N VAL A 14 -4.44 -6.41 1.09
CA VAL A 14 -5.49 -6.96 0.22
C VAL A 14 -5.80 -8.39 0.68
N GLY A 15 -7.09 -8.72 0.82
CA GLY A 15 -7.52 -10.07 1.22
C GLY A 15 -9.00 -10.36 0.94
N ASP A 16 -9.36 -11.63 0.78
CA ASP A 16 -10.68 -12.08 0.31
C ASP A 16 -11.43 -13.00 1.30
N ASP A 17 -10.82 -13.42 2.39
CA ASP A 17 -11.43 -14.35 3.35
C ASP A 17 -11.49 -13.73 4.76
N ARG A 18 -12.09 -14.48 5.69
CA ARG A 18 -12.28 -14.14 7.08
C ARG A 18 -10.95 -13.95 7.82
N SER A 19 -9.89 -14.65 7.43
CA SER A 19 -8.57 -14.46 8.06
C SER A 19 -8.03 -13.03 7.87
N ASP A 20 -8.41 -12.38 6.77
CA ASP A 20 -7.91 -11.07 6.41
C ASP A 20 -8.63 -9.96 7.19
N GLU A 21 -9.81 -10.26 7.72
CA GLU A 21 -10.58 -9.33 8.56
C GLU A 21 -9.81 -8.94 9.83
N ASP A 22 -9.15 -9.90 10.48
CA ASP A 22 -8.31 -9.61 11.64
C ASP A 22 -7.09 -8.76 11.26
N MET A 23 -6.53 -8.99 10.06
CA MET A 23 -5.44 -8.17 9.53
C MET A 23 -5.86 -6.71 9.29
N PHE A 24 -7.04 -6.48 8.71
CA PHE A 24 -7.57 -5.13 8.48
C PHE A 24 -7.76 -4.36 9.79
N GLU A 25 -8.27 -5.02 10.83
CA GLU A 25 -8.47 -4.42 12.15
C GLU A 25 -7.14 -4.04 12.83
N ILE A 26 -6.16 -4.94 12.77
CA ILE A 26 -4.83 -4.71 13.34
C ILE A 26 -4.15 -3.53 12.66
N ILE A 27 -4.21 -3.44 11.33
CA ILE A 27 -3.60 -2.34 10.58
C ILE A 27 -4.28 -1.00 10.89
N GLY A 28 -5.61 -0.97 11.00
CA GLY A 28 -6.34 0.22 11.44
C GLY A 28 -5.96 0.66 12.86
N SER A 29 -5.72 -0.30 13.74
CA SER A 29 -5.29 -0.05 15.12
C SER A 29 -3.82 0.39 15.19
N ALA A 30 -2.96 -0.08 14.30
CA ALA A 30 -1.53 0.23 14.26
C ALA A 30 -1.24 1.71 14.00
N MET A 31 -2.12 2.42 13.28
CA MET A 31 -2.10 3.89 13.19
C MET A 31 -2.32 4.55 14.55
N SER A 32 -3.33 4.10 15.30
CA SER A 32 -3.69 4.65 16.61
C SER A 32 -2.66 4.31 17.69
N SER A 33 -2.00 3.16 17.57
CA SER A 33 -0.98 2.68 18.52
C SER A 33 0.42 3.25 18.26
N GLY A 34 0.61 4.08 17.23
CA GLY A 34 1.90 4.72 16.91
C GLY A 34 2.96 3.76 16.35
N VAL A 35 2.54 2.59 15.85
CA VAL A 35 3.41 1.62 15.18
C VAL A 35 3.71 2.09 13.75
N LEU A 36 2.69 2.64 13.08
CA LEU A 36 2.82 3.35 11.81
C LEU A 36 2.97 4.85 12.08
N SER A 37 3.63 5.55 11.16
CA SER A 37 3.73 7.00 11.25
C SER A 37 2.36 7.64 11.07
N ASN A 38 2.09 8.78 11.71
CA ASN A 38 0.80 9.49 11.57
C ASN A 38 0.51 9.97 10.13
N ASN A 39 1.54 10.07 9.29
CA ASN A 39 1.41 10.44 7.88
C ASN A 39 1.37 9.21 6.95
N SER A 40 1.32 7.99 7.48
CA SER A 40 1.29 6.78 6.66
C SER A 40 -0.01 6.72 5.87
N SER A 41 0.07 6.44 4.58
CA SER A 41 -1.11 6.21 3.76
C SER A 41 -1.46 4.73 3.81
N VAL A 42 -2.61 4.40 4.42
CA VAL A 42 -3.05 3.02 4.66
C VAL A 42 -4.25 2.68 3.79
N PHE A 43 -4.11 1.64 2.99
CA PHE A 43 -5.12 1.13 2.07
C PHE A 43 -5.39 -0.34 2.40
N ALA A 44 -6.50 -0.61 3.08
CA ALA A 44 -7.00 -1.96 3.32
C ALA A 44 -8.16 -2.23 2.36
N CYS A 45 -8.00 -3.26 1.54
CA CYS A 45 -8.94 -3.64 0.47
C CYS A 45 -9.41 -5.07 0.69
N THR A 46 -10.73 -5.28 0.70
CA THR A 46 -11.27 -6.63 0.57
C THR A 46 -11.53 -6.98 -0.89
N VAL A 47 -11.35 -8.24 -1.29
CA VAL A 47 -11.72 -8.70 -2.64
C VAL A 47 -13.14 -9.23 -2.63
N GLY A 48 -13.95 -8.76 -3.58
CA GLY A 48 -15.38 -8.96 -3.65
C GLY A 48 -16.16 -7.96 -2.79
N GLN A 49 -17.36 -7.60 -3.25
CA GLN A 49 -18.29 -6.78 -2.48
C GLN A 49 -18.96 -7.60 -1.39
N LYS A 50 -18.43 -7.51 -0.16
CA LYS A 50 -18.93 -8.22 1.02
C LYS A 50 -18.79 -7.35 2.27
N PRO A 51 -19.53 -7.65 3.36
CA PRO A 51 -19.26 -7.04 4.65
C PRO A 51 -17.81 -7.31 5.06
N SER A 52 -17.04 -6.26 5.33
CA SER A 52 -15.64 -6.35 5.71
C SER A 52 -15.23 -5.20 6.64
N LYS A 53 -14.18 -5.42 7.44
CA LYS A 53 -13.45 -4.41 8.22
C LYS A 53 -12.51 -3.57 7.35
N ALA A 54 -12.24 -3.98 6.10
CA ALA A 54 -11.51 -3.17 5.14
C ALA A 54 -12.28 -1.90 4.76
N LYS A 55 -11.54 -0.82 4.48
CA LYS A 55 -12.13 0.47 4.08
C LYS A 55 -12.52 0.51 2.61
N TYR A 56 -11.78 -0.23 1.79
CA TYR A 56 -11.95 -0.28 0.34
C TYR A 56 -12.27 -1.70 -0.11
N TYR A 57 -12.75 -1.85 -1.34
CA TYR A 57 -12.92 -3.15 -1.96
C TYR A 57 -12.40 -3.13 -3.41
N LEU A 58 -12.09 -4.31 -3.92
CA LEU A 58 -11.82 -4.60 -5.32
C LEU A 58 -12.86 -5.65 -5.75
N ASP A 59 -13.44 -5.54 -6.94
CA ASP A 59 -14.53 -6.42 -7.37
C ASP A 59 -14.07 -7.88 -7.49
N ASP A 60 -12.88 -8.11 -8.02
CA ASP A 60 -12.31 -9.44 -8.18
C ASP A 60 -10.77 -9.42 -8.29
N THR A 61 -10.18 -10.61 -8.46
CA THR A 61 -8.71 -10.77 -8.51
C THR A 61 -8.07 -10.13 -9.73
N ALA A 62 -8.79 -9.90 -10.83
CA ALA A 62 -8.25 -9.15 -11.96
C ALA A 62 -8.01 -7.69 -11.61
N GLU A 63 -8.90 -7.06 -10.81
CA GLU A 63 -8.67 -5.70 -10.32
C GLU A 63 -7.49 -5.60 -9.36
N VAL A 64 -7.22 -6.65 -8.56
CA VAL A 64 -6.00 -6.71 -7.74
C VAL A 64 -4.76 -6.65 -8.63
N ILE A 65 -4.75 -7.43 -9.70
CA ILE A 65 -3.62 -7.47 -10.66
C ILE A 65 -3.45 -6.11 -11.32
N ASN A 66 -4.53 -5.54 -11.89
CA ASN A 66 -4.49 -4.24 -12.57
C ASN A 66 -3.99 -3.12 -11.64
N MET A 67 -4.41 -3.14 -10.37
CA MET A 67 -3.96 -2.16 -9.39
C MET A 67 -2.46 -2.30 -9.08
N LEU A 68 -1.96 -3.53 -8.93
CA LEU A 68 -0.54 -3.78 -8.70
C LEU A 68 0.31 -3.45 -9.94
N GLU A 69 -0.18 -3.71 -11.14
CA GLU A 69 0.46 -3.32 -12.41
C GLU A 69 0.57 -1.80 -12.51
N ALA A 70 -0.52 -1.07 -12.28
CA ALA A 70 -0.50 0.39 -12.28
C ALA A 70 0.49 0.96 -11.26
N LEU A 71 0.56 0.38 -10.05
CA LEU A 71 1.55 0.79 -9.05
C LEU A 71 2.99 0.54 -9.51
N ALA A 72 3.24 -0.57 -10.21
CA ALA A 72 4.56 -0.88 -10.75
C ALA A 72 4.95 0.08 -11.87
N GLU A 73 4.02 0.40 -12.79
CA GLU A 73 4.24 1.34 -13.88
C GLU A 73 4.59 2.76 -13.37
N GLU A 74 3.86 3.25 -12.37
CA GLU A 74 4.12 4.55 -11.75
C GLU A 74 5.44 4.56 -10.96
N SER A 75 5.87 3.41 -10.42
CA SER A 75 7.13 3.30 -9.68
C SER A 75 8.37 3.38 -10.57
N ASP A 76 8.27 2.95 -11.83
CA ASP A 76 9.38 3.00 -12.80
C ASP A 76 9.55 4.40 -13.43
N CYS A 77 8.56 5.29 -13.27
CA CYS A 77 8.59 6.68 -13.72
C CYS A 77 9.35 7.59 -12.74
N ALA A 78 10.58 7.22 -12.36
CA ALA A 78 11.49 8.18 -11.74
C ALA A 78 12.03 9.11 -12.85
N PRO A 79 11.90 10.44 -12.75
CA PRO A 79 12.45 11.33 -13.74
C PRO A 79 13.96 11.18 -13.77
N LEU A 80 14.50 10.93 -14.97
CA LEU A 80 15.91 11.14 -15.25
C LEU A 80 16.21 12.62 -14.99
N GLU A 81 16.71 12.96 -13.80
CA GLU A 81 17.19 14.31 -13.55
C GLU A 81 18.29 14.67 -14.55
N PHE A 82 18.08 15.82 -15.15
CA PHE A 82 18.74 16.35 -16.32
C PHE A 82 20.11 16.94 -15.95
N GLY A 83 21.18 16.39 -16.48
CA GLY A 83 22.50 17.03 -16.50
C GLY A 83 22.80 17.63 -17.88
N THR A 84 22.27 18.82 -18.16
CA THR A 84 22.72 19.65 -19.30
C THR A 84 24.11 20.24 -19.10
N VAL A 85 24.90 20.14 -20.18
CA VAL A 85 25.97 20.99 -20.73
C VAL A 85 27.32 21.24 -19.98
N SER A 86 28.38 20.95 -20.75
CA SER A 86 29.64 21.72 -20.99
C SER A 86 30.76 21.74 -19.94
N HIS A 87 31.84 20.98 -20.19
CA HIS A 87 33.19 21.48 -20.57
C HIS A 87 34.23 20.34 -20.53
N ALA A 88 34.87 20.08 -21.67
CA ALA A 88 36.32 20.01 -21.85
C ALA A 88 36.63 19.93 -23.35
#